data_AF-A0A383B2X8-F1
#
_entry.id   AF-A0A383B2X8-F1
#
_cell.length_a   1.000
_cell.length_b   1.000
_cell.length_c   1.000
_cell.angle_alpha   90.00
_cell.angle_beta   90.00
_cell.angle_gamma   90.00
#
_symmetry.space_group_name_H-M   'P 1'
#
loop_
_entity.id
_entity.type
_entity.pdbx_description
1 polymer ?
#
loop_
_entity_poly.entity_id
_entity_poly.type
_entity_poly.pdbx_seq_one_letter_code
_entity_poly.pdbx_strand_id
1 'polypeptide(L)'
;VIYLLLSIVSSTLIFLIFKQFGKYGIDNFQAIVFNYILAALISYFLIDVEVDLGSMFTESWFMVAIVTGVMFITMFNLMAITTQKIGVAVTSVASKVSLIIPVFLAVFLYGDEMPPIKILGIVIAVISVFLTFYSKEKTFNIGRLWILPVVLFLGTGLLDTIMKFSQSALLSEEDFNTFSSVLFFEAGLIGLVVLVIKRVFSG
;
A
#
# COMPACT_ATOMS: atom_id res chain seq x y z
N VAL A 1 6.71 9.13 19.90
CA VAL A 1 7.05 7.71 20.23
C VAL A 1 5.83 6.81 20.22
N ILE A 2 4.73 7.18 20.88
CA ILE A 2 3.50 6.36 20.91
C ILE A 2 2.97 6.05 19.49
N TYR A 3 2.84 7.05 18.61
CA TYR A 3 2.40 6.85 17.22
C TYR A 3 3.31 5.91 16.41
N LEU A 4 4.62 5.96 16.65
CA LEU A 4 5.59 5.06 16.00
C LEU A 4 5.38 3.61 16.45
N LEU A 5 5.17 3.39 17.76
CA LEU A 5 4.90 2.05 18.28
C LEU A 5 3.58 1.48 17.73
N LEU A 6 2.51 2.26 17.73
CA LEU A 6 1.25 1.85 17.11
C LEU A 6 1.41 1.53 15.63
N SER A 7 2.20 2.32 14.89
CA SER A 7 2.49 2.08 13.48
C SER A 7 3.26 0.77 13.27
N ILE A 8 4.28 0.49 14.08
CA ILE A 8 5.05 -0.77 14.01
C ILE A 8 4.15 -1.98 14.30
N VAL A 9 3.33 -1.89 15.35
CA VAL A 9 2.41 -2.97 15.72
C VAL A 9 1.38 -3.20 14.61
N SER A 10 0.72 -2.13 14.14
CA SER A 10 -0.33 -2.21 13.12
C SER A 10 0.20 -2.73 11.78
N SER A 11 1.34 -2.19 11.33
CA SER A 11 2.00 -2.63 10.08
C SER A 11 2.53 -4.06 10.16
N THR A 12 2.75 -4.61 11.35
CA THR A 12 3.12 -6.03 11.52
C THR A 12 1.88 -6.93 11.58
N LEU A 13 0.85 -6.49 12.30
CA LEU A 13 -0.41 -7.23 12.47
C LEU A 13 -1.15 -7.44 11.14
N ILE A 14 -1.12 -6.49 10.21
CA ILE A 14 -1.82 -6.60 8.92
C ILE A 14 -1.43 -7.87 8.16
N PHE A 15 -0.15 -8.24 8.15
CA PHE A 15 0.32 -9.47 7.49
C PHE A 15 -0.17 -10.74 8.21
N LEU A 16 -0.24 -10.71 9.54
CA LEU A 16 -0.77 -11.83 10.32
C LEU A 16 -2.28 -12.00 10.09
N ILE A 17 -3.01 -10.88 10.00
CA ILE A 17 -4.44 -10.85 9.68
C ILE A 17 -4.69 -11.44 8.29
N PHE A 18 -3.94 -11.02 7.27
CA PHE A 18 -4.08 -11.58 5.92
C PHE A 18 -3.76 -13.08 5.86
N LYS A 19 -2.75 -13.56 6.60
CA LYS A 19 -2.51 -15.00 6.74
C LYS A 19 -3.73 -15.70 7.35
N GLN A 20 -4.33 -15.08 8.35
CA GLN A 20 -5.46 -15.63 9.08
C GLN A 20 -6.77 -15.61 8.26
N PHE A 21 -6.94 -14.66 7.33
CA PHE A 21 -8.03 -14.67 6.37
C PHE A 21 -8.05 -15.95 5.54
N GLY A 22 -6.89 -16.37 5.02
CA GLY A 22 -6.77 -17.62 4.26
C GLY A 22 -7.10 -18.86 5.10
N LYS A 23 -6.73 -18.85 6.39
CA LYS A 23 -7.03 -19.96 7.31
C LYS A 23 -8.51 -20.02 7.70
N TYR A 24 -9.21 -18.89 7.79
CA TYR A 24 -10.64 -18.84 8.13
C TYR A 24 -11.57 -18.77 6.91
N GLY A 25 -11.03 -18.77 5.68
CA GLY A 25 -11.83 -18.66 4.46
C GLY A 25 -12.52 -17.30 4.30
N ILE A 26 -11.94 -16.24 4.87
CA ILE A 26 -12.46 -14.87 4.73
C ILE A 26 -12.06 -14.35 3.34
N ASP A 27 -13.01 -13.76 2.61
CA ASP A 27 -12.71 -13.12 1.33
C ASP A 27 -11.83 -11.88 1.54
N ASN A 28 -10.64 -11.91 0.92
CA ASN A 28 -9.65 -10.84 1.06
C ASN A 28 -10.21 -9.50 0.61
N PHE A 29 -10.86 -9.48 -0.56
CA PHE A 29 -11.30 -8.24 -1.17
C PHE A 29 -12.40 -7.60 -0.32
N GLN A 30 -13.41 -8.36 0.11
CA GLN A 30 -14.45 -7.90 1.02
C GLN A 30 -13.85 -7.31 2.30
N ALA A 31 -12.96 -8.04 2.97
CA ALA A 31 -12.37 -7.56 4.22
C ALA A 31 -11.57 -6.25 4.02
N ILE A 32 -10.86 -6.12 2.90
CA ILE A 32 -10.13 -4.90 2.54
C ILE A 32 -11.08 -3.73 2.26
N VAL A 33 -12.19 -3.97 1.54
CA VAL A 33 -13.20 -2.93 1.31
C VAL A 33 -13.76 -2.40 2.62
N PHE A 34 -14.14 -3.28 3.54
CA PHE A 34 -14.63 -2.87 4.87
C PHE A 34 -13.55 -2.15 5.69
N ASN A 35 -12.27 -2.51 5.54
CA ASN A 35 -11.17 -1.79 6.16
C ASN A 35 -11.07 -0.34 5.66
N TYR A 36 -11.16 -0.10 4.35
CA TYR A 36 -11.14 1.25 3.77
C TYR A 36 -12.39 2.07 4.15
N ILE A 37 -13.58 1.46 4.17
CA ILE A 37 -14.80 2.14 4.65
C ILE A 37 -14.63 2.58 6.10
N LEU A 38 -14.12 1.70 6.97
CA LEU A 38 -13.88 2.04 8.37
C LEU A 38 -12.82 3.14 8.51
N ALA A 39 -11.75 3.09 7.72
CA ALA A 39 -10.73 4.12 7.71
C ALA A 39 -11.27 5.48 7.26
N ALA A 40 -12.13 5.51 6.23
CA ALA A 40 -12.80 6.71 5.77
C ALA A 40 -13.72 7.31 6.84
N LEU A 41 -14.51 6.47 7.52
CA LEU A 41 -15.37 6.91 8.62
C LEU A 41 -14.55 7.47 9.79
N ILE A 42 -13.53 6.75 10.24
CA ILE A 42 -12.66 7.21 11.32
C ILE A 42 -11.96 8.51 10.93
N SER A 43 -11.46 8.60 9.70
CA SER A 43 -10.83 9.82 9.18
C SER A 43 -11.82 10.99 9.18
N TYR A 44 -13.04 10.79 8.70
CA TYR A 44 -14.07 11.83 8.70
C TYR A 44 -14.40 12.34 10.11
N PHE A 45 -14.48 11.46 11.11
CA PHE A 45 -14.76 11.86 12.49
C PHE A 45 -13.57 12.49 13.23
N LEU A 46 -12.34 12.27 12.76
CA LEU A 46 -11.12 12.80 13.38
C LEU A 46 -10.59 14.06 12.70
N ILE A 47 -10.98 14.32 11.46
CA ILE A 47 -10.61 15.54 10.75
C ILE A 47 -11.50 16.68 11.25
N ASP A 48 -10.88 17.59 11.99
CA ASP A 48 -11.52 18.80 12.54
C ASP A 48 -11.42 19.97 11.54
N VAL A 49 -11.61 19.68 10.25
CA VAL A 49 -11.47 20.64 9.15
C VAL A 49 -12.77 20.63 8.35
N GLU A 50 -13.31 21.82 8.08
CA GLU A 50 -14.43 21.99 7.16
C GLU A 50 -13.96 21.64 5.75
N VAL A 51 -14.34 20.46 5.26
CA VAL A 51 -14.05 20.05 3.88
C VAL A 51 -14.93 20.87 2.94
N ASP A 52 -14.35 21.89 2.30
CA ASP A 52 -14.99 22.58 1.19
C ASP A 52 -15.00 21.67 -0.05
N LEU A 53 -16.11 20.95 -0.21
CA LEU A 53 -16.32 20.06 -1.35
C LEU A 53 -16.28 20.79 -2.70
N GLY A 54 -16.52 22.11 -2.74
CA GLY A 54 -16.53 22.88 -3.98
C GLY A 54 -15.12 23.11 -4.55
N SER A 55 -14.19 23.53 -3.70
CA SER A 55 -12.79 23.79 -4.10
C SER A 55 -11.97 22.52 -4.25
N MET A 56 -12.28 21.47 -3.49
CA MET A 56 -11.57 20.19 -3.49
C MET A 56 -11.39 19.56 -4.88
N PHE A 57 -12.42 19.61 -5.74
CA PHE A 57 -12.34 19.02 -7.08
C PHE A 57 -11.36 19.73 -8.03
N THR A 58 -11.00 20.97 -7.71
CA THR A 58 -10.06 21.77 -8.50
C THR A 58 -8.61 21.65 -8.00
N GLU A 59 -8.41 20.99 -6.86
CA GLU A 59 -7.09 20.82 -6.27
C GLU A 59 -6.22 19.86 -7.07
N SER A 60 -4.94 20.22 -7.18
CA SER A 60 -3.95 19.46 -7.95
C SER A 60 -3.75 18.03 -7.43
N TRP A 61 -3.99 17.80 -6.14
CA TRP A 61 -3.85 16.51 -5.49
C TRP A 61 -5.08 15.59 -5.67
N PHE A 62 -6.24 16.12 -6.07
CA PHE A 62 -7.49 15.35 -6.10
C PHE A 62 -7.44 14.16 -7.07
N MET A 63 -6.98 14.37 -8.30
CA MET A 63 -6.79 13.27 -9.26
C MET A 63 -5.76 12.26 -8.78
N VAL A 64 -4.72 12.72 -8.09
CA VAL A 64 -3.69 11.85 -7.53
C VAL A 64 -4.28 10.99 -6.40
N ALA A 65 -5.17 11.54 -5.58
CA ALA A 65 -5.87 10.80 -4.53
C ALA A 65 -6.69 9.64 -5.09
N ILE A 66 -7.44 9.88 -6.18
CA ILE A 66 -8.23 8.85 -6.89
C ILE A 66 -7.32 7.72 -7.39
N VAL A 67 -6.30 8.06 -8.18
CA VAL A 67 -5.39 7.04 -8.73
C VAL A 67 -4.72 6.24 -7.61
N THR A 68 -4.36 6.92 -6.52
CA THR A 68 -3.69 6.28 -5.38
C THR A 68 -4.64 5.37 -4.61
N GLY A 69 -5.91 5.74 -4.43
CA GLY A 69 -6.90 4.89 -3.76
C GLY A 69 -7.19 3.59 -4.54
N VAL A 70 -7.31 3.65 -5.87
CA VAL A 70 -7.35 2.46 -6.74
C VAL A 70 -6.10 1.59 -6.58
N MET A 71 -4.92 2.20 -6.54
CA MET A 71 -3.67 1.46 -6.31
C MET A 71 -3.64 0.82 -4.92
N PHE A 72 -4.12 1.51 -3.89
CA PHE A 72 -4.17 1.04 -2.52
C PHE A 72 -4.99 -0.24 -2.38
N ILE A 73 -6.24 -0.24 -2.83
CA ILE A 73 -7.10 -1.43 -2.77
C ILE A 73 -6.51 -2.60 -3.57
N THR A 74 -5.92 -2.31 -4.74
CA THR A 74 -5.28 -3.31 -5.59
C THR A 74 -4.05 -3.92 -4.90
N MET A 75 -3.18 -3.10 -4.33
CA MET A 75 -1.95 -3.53 -3.68
C MET A 75 -2.21 -4.22 -2.35
N PHE A 76 -3.21 -3.79 -1.57
CA PHE A 76 -3.64 -4.51 -0.36
C PHE A 76 -4.15 -5.91 -0.70
N ASN A 77 -4.94 -6.05 -1.78
CA ASN A 77 -5.42 -7.37 -2.19
C ASN A 77 -4.28 -8.25 -2.70
N LEU A 78 -3.33 -7.68 -3.47
CA LEU A 78 -2.13 -8.40 -3.88
C LEU A 78 -1.28 -8.82 -2.66
N MET A 79 -1.15 -7.97 -1.65
CA MET A 79 -0.47 -8.26 -0.40
C MET A 79 -1.13 -9.43 0.34
N ALA A 80 -2.46 -9.46 0.43
CA ALA A 80 -3.20 -10.55 1.03
C ALA A 80 -2.97 -11.87 0.29
N ILE A 81 -3.09 -11.86 -1.04
CA ILE A 81 -2.84 -13.04 -1.90
C ILE A 81 -1.40 -13.54 -1.76
N THR A 82 -0.42 -12.64 -1.79
CA THR A 82 1.01 -12.98 -1.66
C THR A 82 1.31 -13.57 -0.29
N THR A 83 0.71 -13.00 0.77
CA THR A 83 0.83 -13.49 2.14
C THR A 83 0.32 -14.92 2.28
N GLN A 84 -0.81 -15.23 1.65
CA GLN A 84 -1.44 -16.54 1.74
C GLN A 84 -0.74 -17.59 0.88
N LYS A 85 -0.28 -17.21 -0.33
CA LYS A 85 0.33 -18.14 -1.28
C LYS A 85 1.81 -18.40 -1.05
N ILE A 86 2.55 -17.39 -0.61
CA ILE A 86 4.01 -17.44 -0.50
C ILE A 86 4.46 -17.33 0.96
N GLY A 87 3.78 -16.50 1.74
CA GLY A 87 4.00 -16.38 3.17
C GLY A 87 4.23 -14.96 3.65
N VAL A 88 4.09 -14.80 4.97
CA VAL A 88 4.22 -13.51 5.67
C VAL A 88 5.64 -12.96 5.57
N ALA A 89 6.66 -13.79 5.77
CA ALA A 89 8.05 -13.33 5.75
C ALA A 89 8.39 -12.69 4.39
N VAL A 90 8.09 -13.40 3.31
CA VAL A 90 8.37 -12.94 1.95
C VAL A 90 7.61 -11.67 1.60
N THR A 91 6.31 -11.63 1.90
CA THR A 91 5.45 -10.47 1.63
C THR A 91 5.90 -9.24 2.42
N SER A 92 6.23 -9.41 3.70
CA SER A 92 6.66 -8.30 4.56
C SER A 92 8.01 -7.74 4.14
N VAL A 93 8.96 -8.57 3.71
CA VAL A 93 10.25 -8.10 3.18
C VAL A 93 10.04 -7.36 1.86
N ALA A 94 9.29 -7.92 0.90
CA ALA A 94 9.02 -7.26 -0.37
C ALA A 94 8.36 -5.88 -0.17
N SER A 95 7.40 -5.78 0.74
CA SER A 95 6.67 -4.53 1.01
C SER A 95 7.50 -3.51 1.80
N LYS A 96 8.33 -3.94 2.76
CA LYS A 96 9.15 -3.00 3.56
C LYS A 96 10.37 -2.50 2.80
N VAL A 97 10.97 -3.36 1.98
CA VAL A 97 12.16 -3.01 1.21
C VAL A 97 11.80 -2.15 -0.02
N SER A 98 10.54 -2.15 -0.48
CA SER A 98 10.10 -1.30 -1.60
C SER A 98 10.31 0.20 -1.36
N LEU A 99 10.45 0.64 -0.10
CA LEU A 99 10.84 2.01 0.28
C LEU A 99 12.14 2.47 -0.41
N ILE A 100 12.97 1.54 -0.90
CA ILE A 100 14.14 1.88 -1.69
C ILE A 100 13.80 2.60 -3.00
N ILE A 101 12.66 2.29 -3.63
CA ILE A 101 12.22 2.90 -4.90
C ILE A 101 11.99 4.41 -4.73
N PRO A 102 11.17 4.89 -3.77
CA PRO A 102 11.04 6.32 -3.56
C PRO A 102 12.33 6.99 -3.09
N VAL A 103 13.19 6.29 -2.34
CA VAL A 103 14.50 6.85 -1.95
C VAL A 103 15.40 7.06 -3.17
N PHE A 104 15.39 6.12 -4.11
CA PHE A 104 16.12 6.25 -5.37
C PHE A 104 15.53 7.37 -6.24
N LEU A 105 14.20 7.42 -6.39
CA LEU A 105 13.53 8.46 -7.18
C LEU A 105 13.65 9.85 -6.55
N ALA A 106 13.77 9.96 -5.23
CA ALA A 106 13.99 11.24 -4.55
C ALA A 106 15.27 11.96 -5.02
N VAL A 107 16.32 11.23 -5.37
CA VAL A 107 17.55 11.79 -5.94
C VAL A 107 17.27 12.53 -7.24
N PHE A 108 16.44 11.95 -8.12
CA PHE A 108 16.09 12.55 -9.41
C PHE A 108 15.02 13.63 -9.29
N LEU A 109 14.06 13.46 -8.38
CA LEU A 109 12.92 14.36 -8.23
C LEU A 109 13.24 15.61 -7.39
N TYR A 110 14.08 15.48 -6.36
CA TYR A 110 14.38 16.57 -5.42
C TYR A 110 15.85 17.00 -5.44
N GLY A 111 16.70 16.34 -6.24
CA GLY A 111 18.13 16.65 -6.28
C GLY A 111 18.90 16.18 -5.04
N ASP A 112 18.33 15.26 -4.27
CA ASP A 112 18.96 14.69 -3.07
C ASP A 112 20.33 14.09 -3.39
N GLU A 113 21.33 14.37 -2.55
CA GLU A 113 22.63 13.71 -2.70
C GLU A 113 22.52 12.19 -2.50
N MET A 114 23.21 11.43 -3.35
CA MET A 114 23.31 9.98 -3.25
C MET A 114 24.73 9.57 -2.81
N PRO A 115 25.06 9.72 -1.51
CA PRO A 115 26.36 9.31 -1.01
C PRO A 115 26.55 7.78 -1.19
N PRO A 116 27.79 7.28 -1.24
CA PRO A 116 28.08 5.87 -1.46
C PRO A 116 27.34 4.91 -0.52
N ILE A 117 27.04 5.33 0.71
CA ILE A 117 26.28 4.57 1.69
C ILE A 117 24.82 4.31 1.25
N LYS A 118 24.15 5.28 0.61
CA LYS A 118 22.79 5.10 0.06
C LYS A 118 22.82 4.08 -1.08
N ILE A 119 23.84 4.14 -1.95
CA ILE A 119 24.04 3.19 -3.06
C ILE A 119 24.24 1.77 -2.53
N LEU A 120 25.11 1.59 -1.55
CA LEU A 120 25.34 0.29 -0.92
C LEU A 120 24.04 -0.27 -0.30
N GLY A 121 23.26 0.59 0.37
CA GLY A 121 21.96 0.23 0.93
C GLY A 121 20.97 -0.25 -0.14
N ILE A 122 20.92 0.41 -1.29
CA ILE A 122 20.10 -0.01 -2.45
C ILE A 122 20.51 -1.39 -2.94
N VAL A 123 21.82 -1.63 -3.11
CA VAL A 123 22.32 -2.94 -3.57
C VAL A 123 21.97 -4.05 -2.58
N ILE A 124 22.22 -3.84 -1.28
CA ILE A 124 21.90 -4.82 -0.24
C ILE A 124 20.40 -5.09 -0.17
N ALA A 125 19.57 -4.05 -0.33
CA ALA A 125 18.11 -4.16 -0.35
C ALA A 125 17.62 -5.06 -1.49
N VAL A 126 18.10 -4.84 -2.71
CA VAL A 126 17.75 -5.66 -3.88
C VAL A 126 18.17 -7.12 -3.68
N ILE A 127 19.37 -7.35 -3.13
CA ILE A 127 19.87 -8.69 -2.80
C ILE A 127 18.99 -9.35 -1.73
N SER A 128 18.61 -8.62 -0.68
CA SER A 128 17.75 -9.12 0.40
C SER A 128 16.40 -9.60 -0.12
N VAL A 129 15.78 -8.80 -1.00
CA VAL A 129 14.52 -9.16 -1.67
C VAL A 129 14.70 -10.44 -2.48
N PHE A 130 15.76 -10.52 -3.31
CA PHE A 130 16.06 -11.72 -4.10
C PHE A 130 16.30 -12.97 -3.22
N LEU A 131 17.12 -12.87 -2.17
CA LEU A 131 17.44 -13.98 -1.28
C LEU A 131 16.23 -14.44 -0.46
N THR A 132 15.29 -13.54 -0.16
CA THR A 132 14.05 -13.90 0.50
C THR A 132 13.16 -14.80 -0.38
N PHE A 133 13.30 -14.72 -1.71
CA PHE A 133 12.66 -15.65 -2.65
C PHE A 133 13.44 -16.93 -2.88
N TYR A 134 14.77 -16.88 -2.72
CA TYR A 134 15.65 -18.00 -2.97
C TYR A 134 15.49 -19.06 -1.86
N SER A 135 14.48 -19.91 -1.99
CA SER A 135 14.33 -21.10 -1.15
C SER A 135 15.16 -22.25 -1.70
N LYS A 136 16.03 -22.81 -0.86
CA LYS A 136 16.78 -24.06 -1.15
C LYS A 136 15.89 -25.30 -1.16
N GLU A 137 14.67 -25.21 -0.63
CA GLU A 137 13.76 -26.35 -0.57
C GLU A 137 12.95 -26.49 -1.86
N LYS A 138 13.11 -27.66 -2.51
CA LYS A 138 12.39 -28.08 -3.74
C LYS A 138 10.88 -28.27 -3.56
N THR A 139 10.31 -27.92 -2.42
CA THR A 139 8.90 -28.12 -2.05
C THR A 139 8.00 -26.97 -2.52
N PHE A 140 8.55 -25.79 -2.82
CA PHE A 140 7.80 -24.74 -3.49
C PHE A 140 7.82 -24.97 -5.00
N ASN A 141 6.65 -25.20 -5.58
CA ASN A 141 6.47 -25.19 -7.02
C ASN A 141 6.52 -23.71 -7.48
N ILE A 142 7.74 -23.16 -7.58
CA ILE A 142 8.01 -21.72 -7.76
C ILE A 142 7.38 -21.16 -9.04
N GLY A 143 7.11 -21.99 -10.04
CA GLY A 143 6.24 -21.73 -11.18
C GLY A 143 6.19 -20.26 -11.64
N ARG A 144 4.97 -19.70 -11.75
CA ARG A 144 4.75 -18.26 -11.98
C ARG A 144 4.53 -17.48 -10.67
N LEU A 145 4.65 -18.12 -9.51
CA LEU A 145 4.32 -17.50 -8.22
C LEU A 145 5.34 -16.43 -7.79
N TRP A 146 6.58 -16.51 -8.26
CA TRP A 146 7.60 -15.48 -8.04
C TRP A 146 7.22 -14.10 -8.58
N ILE A 147 6.23 -14.01 -9.50
CA ILE A 147 5.76 -12.73 -10.02
C ILE A 147 5.02 -11.91 -8.96
N LEU A 148 4.29 -12.58 -8.05
CA LEU A 148 3.46 -11.90 -7.05
C LEU A 148 4.26 -10.92 -6.19
N PRO A 149 5.37 -11.33 -5.57
CA PRO A 149 6.10 -10.44 -4.68
C PRO A 149 7.01 -9.46 -5.43
N VAL A 150 7.37 -9.73 -6.70
CA VAL A 150 8.03 -8.75 -7.57
C VAL A 150 7.06 -7.62 -7.93
N VAL A 151 5.84 -7.97 -8.36
CA VAL A 151 4.78 -6.99 -8.65
C VAL A 151 4.40 -6.24 -7.37
N LEU A 152 4.35 -6.93 -6.23
CA LEU A 152 4.12 -6.29 -4.94
C LEU A 152 5.23 -5.28 -4.63
N PHE A 153 6.50 -5.67 -4.70
CA PHE A 153 7.64 -4.77 -4.46
C PHE A 153 7.62 -3.52 -5.34
N LEU A 154 7.40 -3.70 -6.65
CA LEU A 154 7.33 -2.58 -7.59
C LEU A 154 6.10 -1.71 -7.36
N GLY A 155 4.94 -2.34 -7.14
CA GLY A 155 3.67 -1.66 -6.95
C GLY A 155 3.62 -0.87 -5.64
N THR A 156 4.08 -1.44 -4.53
CA THR A 156 4.17 -0.74 -3.24
C THR A 156 5.23 0.37 -3.29
N GLY A 157 6.37 0.15 -3.95
CA GLY A 157 7.38 1.20 -4.10
C GLY A 157 6.92 2.37 -4.98
N LEU A 158 6.17 2.09 -6.05
CA LEU A 158 5.54 3.14 -6.86
C LEU A 158 4.48 3.90 -6.05
N LEU A 159 3.63 3.18 -5.32
CA LEU A 159 2.63 3.77 -4.43
C LEU A 159 3.28 4.69 -3.38
N ASP A 160 4.33 4.22 -2.70
CA ASP A 160 5.08 5.01 -1.71
C ASP A 160 5.74 6.25 -2.35
N THR A 161 6.16 6.15 -3.61
CA THR A 161 6.71 7.29 -4.37
C THR A 161 5.65 8.33 -4.66
N ILE A 162 4.47 7.91 -5.14
CA ILE A 162 3.35 8.81 -5.41
C ILE A 162 2.92 9.49 -4.11
N MET A 163 2.81 8.75 -3.01
CA MET A 163 2.46 9.29 -1.69
C MET A 163 3.47 10.34 -1.22
N LYS A 164 4.78 10.03 -1.29
CA LYS A 164 5.84 10.97 -0.89
C LYS A 164 5.88 12.21 -1.78
N PHE A 165 5.70 12.03 -3.08
CA PHE A 165 5.64 13.15 -4.04
C PHE A 165 4.42 14.03 -3.80
N SER A 166 3.25 13.44 -3.55
CA SER A 166 2.05 14.19 -3.22
C SER A 166 2.26 14.99 -1.93
N GLN A 167 2.83 14.36 -0.90
CA GLN A 167 3.11 15.01 0.39
C GLN A 167 4.12 16.17 0.28
N SER A 168 5.13 16.07 -0.57
CA SER A 168 6.20 17.07 -0.66
C SER A 168 5.90 18.19 -1.66
N ALA A 169 5.21 17.87 -2.77
CA ALA A 169 5.06 18.77 -3.90
C ALA A 169 3.65 19.34 -4.07
N LEU A 170 2.62 18.66 -3.54
CA LEU A 170 1.21 18.99 -3.83
C LEU A 170 0.38 19.31 -2.59
N LEU A 171 0.84 18.95 -1.38
CA LEU A 171 0.01 18.99 -0.17
C LEU A 171 0.63 19.90 0.90
N SER A 172 -0.18 20.79 1.45
CA SER A 172 0.09 21.37 2.78
C SER A 172 -0.21 20.34 3.88
N GLU A 173 0.17 20.63 5.14
CA GLU A 173 -0.18 19.75 6.26
C GLU A 173 -1.69 19.59 6.44
N GLU A 174 -2.46 20.64 6.16
CA GLU A 174 -3.92 20.63 6.22
C GLU A 174 -4.51 19.78 5.08
N ASP A 175 -3.99 19.93 3.87
CA ASP A 175 -4.43 19.15 2.69
C ASP A 175 -4.11 17.66 2.84
N PHE A 176 -3.04 17.28 3.56
CA PHE A 176 -2.65 15.88 3.72
C PHE A 176 -3.73 15.05 4.43
N ASN A 177 -4.41 15.63 5.42
CA ASN A 177 -5.49 14.97 6.14
C ASN A 177 -6.70 14.76 5.21
N THR A 178 -7.11 15.82 4.50
CA THR A 178 -8.20 15.78 3.52
C THR A 178 -7.91 14.79 2.39
N PHE A 179 -6.68 14.82 1.85
CA PHE A 179 -6.18 13.89 0.84
C PHE A 179 -6.32 12.43 1.29
N SER A 180 -5.87 12.13 2.52
CA SER A 180 -5.93 10.77 3.07
C SER A 180 -7.38 10.31 3.27
N SER A 181 -8.27 11.21 3.68
CA SER A 181 -9.70 10.92 3.84
C SER A 181 -10.37 10.59 2.51
N VAL A 182 -10.16 11.43 1.49
CA VAL A 182 -10.69 11.24 0.14
C VAL A 182 -10.20 9.93 -0.45
N LEU A 183 -8.91 9.62 -0.27
CA LEU A 183 -8.30 8.39 -0.73
C LEU A 183 -8.94 7.15 -0.11
N PHE A 184 -9.15 7.11 1.22
CA PHE A 184 -9.79 5.97 1.87
C PHE A 184 -11.26 5.84 1.47
N PHE A 185 -11.97 6.97 1.35
CA PHE A 185 -13.36 7.00 0.93
C PHE A 185 -13.51 6.45 -0.50
N GLU A 186 -12.67 6.91 -1.42
CA GLU A 186 -12.68 6.48 -2.82
C GLU A 186 -12.32 5.00 -2.97
N ALA A 187 -11.28 4.53 -2.29
CA ALA A 187 -10.91 3.12 -2.28
C ALA A 187 -12.06 2.23 -1.75
N GLY A 188 -12.73 2.66 -0.68
CA GLY A 188 -13.89 1.98 -0.11
C GLY A 188 -15.09 1.97 -1.08
N LEU A 189 -15.37 3.10 -1.72
CA LEU A 189 -16.48 3.24 -2.68
C LEU A 189 -16.27 2.37 -3.92
N ILE A 190 -15.10 2.44 -4.54
CA ILE A 190 -14.74 1.59 -5.69
C ILE A 190 -14.82 0.12 -5.31
N GLY A 191 -14.28 -0.23 -4.15
CA GLY A 191 -14.37 -1.56 -3.60
C GLY A 191 -15.80 -2.07 -3.49
N LEU A 192 -16.69 -1.25 -2.94
CA LEU A 192 -18.11 -1.57 -2.79
C LEU A 192 -18.80 -1.72 -4.15
N VAL A 193 -18.54 -0.84 -5.11
CA VAL A 193 -19.06 -0.95 -6.48
C VAL A 193 -18.63 -2.28 -7.11
N VAL A 194 -17.35 -2.65 -7.00
CA VAL A 194 -16.83 -3.92 -7.52
C VAL A 194 -17.50 -5.12 -6.85
N LEU A 195 -17.74 -5.08 -5.53
CA LEU A 195 -18.45 -6.13 -4.81
C LEU A 195 -19.90 -6.27 -5.27
N VAL A 196 -20.62 -5.16 -5.44
CA VAL A 196 -22.00 -5.14 -5.93
C VAL A 196 -22.08 -5.72 -7.35
N ILE A 197 -21.21 -5.28 -8.26
CA ILE A 197 -21.13 -5.81 -9.63
C ILE A 197 -20.87 -7.32 -9.59
N LYS A 198 -19.86 -7.77 -8.85
CA LYS A 198 -19.58 -9.21 -8.72
C LYS A 198 -20.80 -9.98 -8.21
N ARG A 199 -21.52 -9.44 -7.22
CA ARG A 199 -22.71 -10.09 -6.66
C ARG A 199 -23.87 -10.17 -7.65
N VAL A 200 -24.09 -9.14 -8.47
CA VAL A 200 -25.16 -9.08 -9.47
C VAL A 200 -24.86 -10.00 -10.66
N PHE A 201 -23.61 -10.04 -11.13
CA PHE A 201 -23.24 -10.83 -12.32
C PHE A 201 -22.80 -12.27 -12.03
N SER A 202 -22.47 -12.60 -10.78
CA SER A 202 -22.10 -13.97 -10.36
C SER A 202 -23.23 -14.69 -9.61
N GLY A 203 -24.43 -14.10 -9.60
CA GLY A 203 -25.64 -14.62 -8.95
C GLY A 203 -26.56 -15.37 -9.93
#